data_AF-A0A843HE69-F1
#
_entry.id   AF-A0A843HE69-F1
#
_cell.length_a   1.000
_cell.length_b   1.000
_cell.length_c   1.000
_cell.angle_alpha   90.00
_cell.angle_beta   90.00
_cell.angle_gamma   90.00
#
_symmetry.space_group_name_H-M   'P 1'
#
loop_
_entity.id
_entity.type
_entity.pdbx_description
1 polymer ?
#
loop_
_entity_poly.entity_id
_entity_poly.type
_entity_poly.pdbx_seq_one_letter_code
_entity_poly.pdbx_strand_id
1 'polypeptide(L)' 'MLFVEYPKCSTCRKAKKWLDEHDIEYEDRDIVKDNPQFKLPHPIEDVDL' A
#
# COMPACT_ATOMS: atom_id res chain seq x y z
N MET A 1 -1.26 -13.51 -1.78
CA MET A 1 -0.95 -12.48 -0.75
C MET A 1 -1.31 -11.11 -1.28
N LEU A 2 -1.74 -10.13 -0.47
CA LEU A 2 -1.95 -8.76 -0.95
C LEU A 2 -0.63 -7.97 -0.98
N PHE A 3 -0.20 -7.53 -2.16
CA PHE A 3 0.99 -6.72 -2.39
C PHE A 3 0.60 -5.27 -2.65
N VAL A 4 0.68 -4.48 -1.58
CA VAL A 4 0.34 -3.06 -1.58
C VAL A 4 1.53 -2.27 -2.08
N GLU A 5 1.40 -1.62 -3.22
CA GLU A 5 2.53 -0.96 -3.89
C GLU A 5 2.23 0.45 -4.38
N TYR A 6 3.31 1.15 -4.69
CA TYR A 6 3.28 2.38 -5.47
C TYR A 6 4.15 2.16 -6.71
N PRO A 7 3.60 2.10 -7.94
CA PRO A 7 4.35 1.68 -9.14
C PRO A 7 5.58 2.55 -9.46
N LYS A 8 5.61 3.80 -9.01
CA LYS A 8 6.77 4.70 -9.20
C LYS A 8 7.85 4.54 -8.12
N CYS A 9 7.60 3.79 -7.06
CA CYS A 9 8.58 3.49 -6.02
C CYS A 9 9.62 2.49 -6.54
N SER A 10 10.89 2.86 -6.47
CA SER A 10 12.01 1.99 -6.88
C SER A 10 12.11 0.73 -6.02
N THR A 11 11.75 0.80 -4.74
CA THR A 11 11.74 -0.36 -3.83
C THR A 11 10.59 -1.31 -4.14
N CYS A 12 9.37 -0.81 -4.37
CA CYS A 12 8.22 -1.64 -4.73
C CYS A 12 8.48 -2.44 -6.01
N ARG A 13 9.07 -1.80 -7.03
CA ARG A 13 9.46 -2.47 -8.28
C ARG A 13 10.46 -3.60 -8.08
N LYS A 14 11.43 -3.43 -7.18
CA LYS A 14 12.41 -4.48 -6.85
C LYS A 14 11.74 -5.63 -6.09
N ALA A 15 10.85 -5.31 -5.14
CA ALA A 15 10.10 -6.31 -4.39
C ALA A 15 9.17 -7.13 -5.31
N LYS A 16 8.44 -6.47 -6.21
CA LYS A 16 7.59 -7.14 -7.21
C LYS A 16 8.38 -8.11 -8.07
N LYS A 17 9.53 -7.66 -8.60
CA LYS A 17 10.44 -8.51 -9.37
C LYS A 17 10.92 -9.72 -8.58
N TRP A 18 11.26 -9.56 -7.29
CA TRP A 18 11.66 -10.68 -6.44
C TRP A 18 10.51 -11.69 -6.25
N LEU A 19 9.29 -11.22 -6.04
CA LEU A 19 8.11 -12.08 -5.94
C LEU A 19 7.86 -12.86 -7.23
N ASP A 20 7.98 -12.20 -8.39
CA ASP A 20 7.83 -12.81 -9.71
C ASP A 20 8.91 -13.89 -9.96
N GLU A 21 10.18 -13.61 -9.61
CA GLU A 21 11.30 -14.54 -9.76
C GLU A 21 11.18 -15.80 -8.90
N HIS A 22 10.41 -15.73 -7.81
CA HIS A 22 10.20 -16.84 -6.87
C HIS A 22 8.83 -17.51 -7.05
N ASP A 23 8.07 -17.14 -8.09
CA ASP A 23 6.75 -17.70 -8.39
C ASP A 23 5.77 -17.59 -7.20
N ILE A 24 5.85 -16.47 -6.48
CA ILE A 24 5.00 -16.21 -5.32
C ILE A 24 3.71 -15.55 -5.81
N GLU A 25 2.56 -16.18 -5.54
CA GLU A 25 1.27 -15.60 -5.90
C GLU A 25 0.91 -14.39 -5.03
N TYR A 26 0.64 -13.25 -5.68
CA TYR A 26 0.17 -12.04 -5.04
C TYR A 26 -0.89 -11.31 -5.87
N GLU A 27 -1.70 -10.53 -5.17
CA GLU A 27 -2.65 -9.57 -5.73
C GLU A 27 -2.03 -8.18 -5.63
N ASP A 28 -1.92 -7.46 -6.75
CA ASP A 28 -1.35 -6.11 -6.78
C ASP A 28 -2.39 -5.06 -6.40
N ARG A 29 -1.98 -4.09 -5.57
CA ARG A 29 -2.83 -2.94 -5.24
C ARG A 29 -2.02 -1.66 -5.23
N ASP A 30 -2.30 -0.79 -6.20
CA ASP A 30 -1.75 0.57 -6.28
C ASP A 30 -2.41 1.50 -5.25
N ILE A 31 -1.66 1.89 -4.21
CA ILE A 31 -2.14 2.77 -3.13
C ILE A 31 -2.58 4.16 -3.59
N VAL A 32 -2.16 4.59 -4.79
CA VAL A 32 -2.56 5.89 -5.33
C VAL A 32 -3.95 5.80 -5.95
N LYS A 33 -4.26 4.67 -6.61
CA LYS A 33 -5.57 4.43 -7.22
C LYS A 33 -6.58 3.96 -6.19
N ASP A 34 -6.18 3.01 -5.36
CA ASP A 34 -6.98 2.46 -4.26
C ASP A 34 -6.49 3.07 -2.94
N ASN A 35 -6.71 4.38 -2.83
CA ASN A 35 -6.30 5.15 -1.66
C ASN A 35 -7.28 4.87 -0.52
N PRO A 36 -6.84 4.25 0.59
CA PRO A 36 -7.66 4.14 1.78
C PRO A 36 -7.86 5.55 2.34
N GLN A 37 -9.03 6.14 2.08
CA GLN A 37 -9.41 7.36 2.77
C GLN A 37 -9.44 7.05 4.27
N PHE A 38 -8.58 7.73 5.01
CA PHE A 38 -8.51 7.64 6.45
C PHE A 38 -9.83 8.15 7.02
N LYS A 39 -10.79 7.25 7.21
CA LYS A 39 -12.00 7.52 7.99
C LYS A 39 -11.60 7.42 9.45
N LEU A 40 -11.16 8.55 10.00
CA LEU A 40 -11.09 8.67 11.45
C LEU A 40 -12.49 8.35 12.03
N PRO A 41 -12.58 7.47 13.04
CA PRO A 41 -13.84 7.21 13.71
C PRO A 41 -14.30 8.40 14.57
N HIS A 42 -13.46 9.43 14.76
CA HIS A 42 -13.78 10.61 15.55
C HIS A 42 -13.14 11.90 14.98
N PRO A 43 -13.79 13.07 15.09
CA PRO A 43 -13.21 14.37 14.79
C PRO A 43 -11.93 14.63 15.60
N ILE A 44 -11.02 15.45 15.05
CA ILE A 44 -9.78 15.91 15.71
C ILE A 44 -10.11 17.08 16.65
N GLU A 45 -11.12 16.93 17.51
CA GLU A 45 -11.54 17.98 18.45
C GLU A 45 -11.00 17.73 19.88
N ASP A 46 -10.42 16.56 20.15
CA ASP A 46 -9.90 16.17 21.48
C ASP A 46 -8.36 16.04 21.55
N VAL A 47 -7.61 16.69 20.66
CA VAL A 47 -6.18 16.97 20.93
C VAL A 47 -6.11 18.28 21.70
N ASP A 48 -6.58 18.24 22.94
CA ASP A 48 -6.29 19.27 23.92
C ASP A 48 -4.82 19.15 24.37
N LEU A 49 -4.24 20.33 24.54
CA LEU A 49 -2.87 20.67 24.95
C LEU A 49 -2.38 19.96 26.22
#